data_AF-A0A5C6NCM8-F1
#
_entry.id   AF-A0A5C6NCM8-F1
#
_cell.length_a   1.000
_cell.length_b   1.000
_cell.length_c   1.000
_cell.angle_alpha   90.00
_cell.angle_beta   90.00
_cell.angle_gamma   90.00
#
_symmetry.space_group_name_H-M   'P 1'
#
loop_
_entity.id
_entity.type
_entity.pdbx_description
1 polymer ?
#
loop_
_entity_poly.entity_id
_entity_poly.type
_entity_poly.pdbx_seq_one_letter_code
_entity_poly.pdbx_strand_id
1 'polypeptide(L)'
;MGLNDSSPGTMRNGRGLSDQWAESVVVRPRTTERRITVHKRLVLGFALSILTLIIVTAVAVALSVRFEDCAAQDRGGVTGESGSRGGGGSAKLNGSRGERTGERGDEEMLQPWRNSRLPGTVRPRHYDLQLVVYMDNFTFSGDVSIELECVDATRFIVLHTDRLEVRRTAALTMISDP
;
A
#
# COMPACT_ATOMS: atom_id res chain seq x y z
N MET A 1 -31.99 17.61 -68.39
CA MET A 1 -31.99 18.58 -67.29
C MET A 1 -32.46 17.90 -66.01
N GLY A 2 -31.87 18.23 -64.86
CA GLY A 2 -32.46 18.00 -63.52
C GLY A 2 -32.00 16.70 -62.83
N LEU A 3 -30.94 16.68 -62.01
CA LEU A 3 -30.85 17.15 -60.61
C LEU A 3 -31.30 16.07 -59.58
N ASN A 4 -30.30 15.54 -58.85
CA ASN A 4 -30.24 15.19 -57.41
C ASN A 4 -31.55 15.26 -56.56
N ASP A 5 -31.86 14.39 -55.59
CA ASP A 5 -31.15 14.10 -54.34
C ASP A 5 -31.78 12.93 -53.52
N SER A 6 -30.90 12.10 -52.93
CA SER A 6 -30.82 11.60 -51.52
C SER A 6 -32.05 11.23 -50.62
N SER A 7 -32.02 9.95 -50.16
CA SER A 7 -32.21 9.41 -48.77
C SER A 7 -33.61 9.34 -48.09
N PRO A 8 -33.82 8.56 -46.98
CA PRO A 8 -33.07 7.42 -46.40
C PRO A 8 -33.96 6.22 -45.96
N GLY A 9 -33.43 5.00 -46.03
CA GLY A 9 -34.02 3.79 -45.41
C GLY A 9 -33.12 3.21 -44.33
N THR A 10 -33.28 3.72 -43.11
CA THR A 10 -32.80 3.17 -41.83
C THR A 10 -32.97 1.65 -41.75
N MET A 11 -31.90 0.89 -41.42
CA MET A 11 -31.87 -0.18 -40.40
C MET A 11 -30.40 -0.51 -40.09
N ARG A 12 -29.80 0.16 -39.08
CA ARG A 12 -29.75 -0.24 -37.65
C ARG A 12 -28.67 -1.30 -37.37
N ASN A 13 -27.48 -0.78 -37.10
CA ASN A 13 -26.33 -1.35 -36.39
C ASN A 13 -26.53 -2.70 -35.68
N GLY A 14 -25.68 -3.67 -36.02
CA GLY A 14 -25.38 -4.88 -35.26
C GLY A 14 -24.59 -4.63 -33.98
N ARG A 15 -25.18 -3.89 -33.03
CA ARG A 15 -24.63 -3.68 -31.67
C ARG A 15 -25.27 -4.57 -30.59
N GLY A 16 -26.08 -5.55 -30.97
CA GLY A 16 -26.95 -6.28 -30.02
C GLY A 16 -26.38 -7.58 -29.43
N LEU A 17 -25.22 -8.07 -29.88
CA LEU A 17 -24.73 -9.40 -29.46
C LEU A 17 -23.62 -9.36 -28.40
N SER A 18 -22.97 -8.22 -28.18
CA SER A 18 -21.93 -8.08 -27.14
C SER A 18 -22.51 -7.95 -25.74
N ASP A 19 -23.70 -7.35 -25.61
CA ASP A 19 -24.27 -7.00 -24.31
C ASP A 19 -24.91 -8.20 -23.60
N GLN A 20 -25.24 -9.26 -24.35
CA GLN A 20 -25.90 -10.45 -23.81
C GLN A 20 -24.99 -11.28 -22.90
N TRP A 21 -23.67 -11.23 -23.09
CA TRP A 21 -22.70 -11.87 -22.19
C TRP A 21 -22.46 -11.07 -20.91
N ALA A 22 -22.72 -9.75 -20.92
CA ALA A 22 -22.50 -8.90 -19.76
C ALA A 22 -23.61 -9.06 -18.70
N GLU A 23 -24.85 -9.31 -19.12
CA GLU A 23 -25.99 -9.42 -18.19
C GLU A 23 -26.14 -10.80 -17.52
N SER A 24 -25.63 -11.88 -18.12
CA SER A 24 -25.70 -13.22 -17.47
C SER A 24 -24.64 -13.43 -16.40
N VAL A 25 -23.64 -12.54 -16.30
CA VAL A 25 -22.72 -12.51 -15.17
C VAL A 25 -23.40 -11.75 -14.05
N VAL A 26 -24.31 -12.44 -13.35
CA VAL A 26 -24.62 -12.08 -11.97
C VAL A 26 -23.29 -12.11 -11.23
N VAL A 27 -22.70 -10.93 -11.06
CA VAL A 27 -21.56 -10.72 -10.18
C VAL A 27 -22.06 -11.13 -8.81
N ARG A 28 -21.76 -12.37 -8.40
CA ARG A 28 -21.86 -12.77 -7.00
C ARG A 28 -21.19 -11.64 -6.22
N PRO A 29 -21.88 -10.98 -5.29
CA PRO A 29 -21.21 -10.13 -4.33
C PRO A 29 -20.22 -11.04 -3.62
N ARG A 30 -18.94 -10.96 -3.99
CA ARG A 30 -17.90 -11.64 -3.23
C ARG A 30 -18.01 -11.07 -1.83
N THR A 31 -18.32 -11.96 -0.92
CA THR A 31 -18.58 -11.66 0.48
C THR A 31 -17.51 -10.70 0.97
N THR A 32 -17.94 -9.55 1.48
CA THR A 32 -17.09 -8.65 2.27
C THR A 32 -16.85 -9.32 3.64
N GLU A 33 -16.18 -10.46 3.63
CA GLU A 33 -15.90 -11.27 4.82
C GLU A 33 -14.47 -11.07 5.33
N ARG A 34 -13.83 -9.95 4.96
CA ARG A 34 -12.50 -9.60 5.47
C ARG A 34 -12.40 -8.23 6.14
N ARG A 35 -13.51 -7.48 6.26
CA ARG A 35 -13.48 -6.14 6.87
C ARG A 35 -13.90 -6.10 8.36
N ILE A 36 -14.42 -7.20 8.92
CA ILE A 36 -14.89 -7.24 10.33
C ILE A 36 -13.76 -7.60 11.31
N THR A 37 -12.76 -8.39 10.89
CA THR A 37 -11.67 -8.85 11.78
C THR A 37 -10.62 -7.78 12.04
N VAL A 38 -10.36 -6.88 11.10
CA VAL A 38 -9.46 -5.73 11.31
C VAL A 38 -10.03 -4.70 12.28
N HIS A 39 -11.35 -4.45 12.23
CA HIS A 39 -11.99 -3.51 13.16
C HIS A 39 -11.92 -4.04 14.60
N LYS A 40 -12.10 -5.35 14.82
CA LYS A 40 -11.95 -5.95 16.17
C LYS A 40 -10.51 -5.87 16.68
N ARG A 41 -9.50 -6.11 15.83
CA ARG A 41 -8.08 -6.04 16.23
C ARG A 41 -7.63 -4.60 16.50
N LEU A 42 -8.10 -3.64 15.70
CA LEU A 42 -7.83 -2.21 15.90
C LEU A 42 -8.56 -1.67 17.14
N VAL A 43 -9.82 -2.04 17.34
CA VAL A 43 -10.59 -1.68 18.55
C VAL A 43 -9.96 -2.30 19.81
N LEU A 44 -9.52 -3.55 19.76
CA LEU A 44 -8.81 -4.18 20.88
C LEU A 44 -7.51 -3.42 21.21
N GLY A 45 -6.71 -3.07 20.19
CA GLY A 45 -5.50 -2.27 20.39
C GLY A 45 -5.78 -0.89 20.99
N PHE A 46 -6.80 -0.19 20.49
CA PHE A 46 -7.22 1.12 21.02
C PHE A 46 -7.75 1.02 22.46
N ALA A 47 -8.55 -0.01 22.78
CA ALA A 47 -9.07 -0.24 24.12
C ALA A 47 -7.94 -0.52 25.13
N LEU A 48 -6.96 -1.36 24.75
CA LEU A 48 -5.79 -1.62 25.59
C LEU A 48 -4.94 -0.36 25.79
N SER A 49 -4.74 0.43 24.73
CA SER A 49 -4.03 1.72 24.82
C SER A 49 -4.72 2.69 25.79
N ILE A 50 -6.04 2.85 25.71
CA ILE A 50 -6.81 3.72 26.62
C ILE A 50 -6.72 3.21 28.06
N LEU A 51 -6.88 1.91 28.28
CA LEU A 51 -6.81 1.32 29.62
C LEU A 51 -5.44 1.56 30.27
N THR A 52 -4.35 1.36 29.51
CA THR A 52 -2.99 1.65 30.02
C THR A 52 -2.80 3.13 30.36
N LEU A 53 -3.34 4.04 29.56
CA LEU A 53 -3.25 5.48 29.83
C LEU A 53 -4.00 5.85 31.12
N ILE A 54 -5.19 5.29 31.34
CA ILE A 54 -5.98 5.51 32.57
C ILE A 54 -5.25 4.98 33.80
N ILE A 55 -4.63 3.80 33.72
CA ILE A 55 -3.88 3.22 34.84
C ILE A 55 -2.66 4.10 35.17
N VAL A 56 -1.89 4.52 34.16
CA VAL A 56 -0.71 5.37 34.36
C VAL A 56 -1.09 6.72 34.98
N THR A 57 -2.17 7.34 34.50
CA THR A 57 -2.65 8.62 35.08
C THR A 57 -3.18 8.43 36.50
N ALA A 58 -3.91 7.35 36.77
CA ALA A 58 -4.38 7.04 38.12
C ALA A 58 -3.22 6.80 39.10
N VAL A 59 -2.18 6.06 38.68
CA VAL A 59 -0.97 5.84 39.49
C VAL A 59 -0.24 7.16 39.71
N ALA A 60 -0.06 8.00 38.68
CA ALA A 60 0.58 9.31 38.83
C ALA A 60 -0.16 10.20 39.84
N VAL A 61 -1.50 10.28 39.74
CA VAL A 61 -2.32 11.06 40.68
C VAL A 61 -2.28 10.44 42.07
N ALA A 62 -2.38 9.13 42.20
CA ALA A 62 -2.28 8.46 43.50
C ALA A 62 -0.91 8.71 44.13
N LEU A 63 0.18 8.66 43.37
CA LEU A 63 1.51 9.00 43.86
C LEU A 63 1.61 10.48 44.24
N SER A 64 1.06 11.42 43.47
CA SER A 64 1.04 12.84 43.83
C SER A 64 0.26 13.09 45.14
N VAL A 65 -0.91 12.46 45.30
CA VAL A 65 -1.72 12.57 46.52
C VAL A 65 -1.02 11.91 47.71
N ARG A 66 -0.25 10.83 47.50
CA ARG A 66 0.55 10.16 48.55
C ARG A 66 1.87 10.87 48.85
N PHE A 67 2.42 11.62 47.90
CA PHE A 67 3.64 12.41 48.10
C PHE A 67 3.39 13.62 49.01
N GLU A 68 2.17 14.17 49.00
CA GLU A 68 1.78 15.23 49.95
C GLU A 68 1.82 14.76 51.43
N ASP A 69 1.72 13.44 51.69
CA ASP A 69 1.81 12.86 53.04
C ASP A 69 3.27 12.62 53.54
N CYS A 70 4.30 12.82 52.71
CA CYS A 70 5.71 12.69 53.10
C CYS A 70 6.61 13.65 52.31
N ALA A 71 6.35 14.96 52.38
CA ALA A 71 7.27 16.01 51.93
C ALA A 71 7.42 17.12 52.99
N ALA A 72 7.55 16.73 54.26
CA ALA A 72 8.33 17.51 55.22
C ALA A 72 9.73 16.91 55.23
N GLN A 73 10.76 17.75 55.03
CA GLN A 73 12.19 17.42 54.90
C GLN A 73 12.56 17.03 53.45
N ASP A 74 13.10 17.93 52.63
CA ASP A 74 14.32 18.69 52.88
C ASP A 74 14.34 20.01 52.08
N ARG A 75 14.84 21.08 52.71
CA ARG A 75 14.77 22.47 52.26
C ARG A 75 16.17 23.06 52.24
N GLY A 76 16.68 23.39 51.05
CA GLY A 76 17.89 24.19 50.86
C GLY A 76 18.41 23.97 49.44
N GLY A 77 18.47 24.93 48.53
CA GLY A 77 18.54 26.38 48.65
C GLY A 77 19.66 26.83 47.72
N VAL A 78 19.39 27.76 46.80
CA VAL A 78 20.27 28.85 46.33
C VAL A 78 19.56 29.59 45.19
N THR A 79 19.63 30.91 45.30
CA THR A 79 18.83 31.97 44.69
C THR A 79 19.67 32.86 43.79
N GLY A 80 19.03 33.55 42.84
CA GLY A 80 19.44 34.86 42.29
C GLY A 80 20.01 34.82 40.87
N GLU A 81 19.79 35.79 39.95
CA GLU A 81 19.24 37.14 40.04
C GLU A 81 19.02 37.73 38.61
N SER A 82 18.08 38.68 38.51
CA SER A 82 18.14 39.97 37.77
C SER A 82 18.19 40.07 36.23
N GLY A 83 17.40 41.05 35.72
CA GLY A 83 17.98 42.09 34.87
C GLY A 83 17.38 42.29 33.48
N SER A 84 16.93 43.51 33.20
CA SER A 84 16.18 43.95 32.02
C SER A 84 17.05 44.77 31.05
N ARG A 85 16.61 44.83 29.76
CA ARG A 85 16.77 45.91 28.74
C ARG A 85 17.89 45.84 27.67
N GLY A 86 17.44 46.15 26.43
CA GLY A 86 18.19 46.61 25.26
C GLY A 86 18.16 45.59 24.11
N GLY A 87 17.83 45.87 22.84
CA GLY A 87 17.58 47.10 22.10
C GLY A 87 17.98 46.86 20.64
N GLY A 88 17.09 47.13 19.68
CA GLY A 88 17.43 47.43 18.27
C GLY A 88 17.70 46.25 17.32
N GLY A 89 17.05 46.28 16.15
CA GLY A 89 17.45 45.45 15.00
C GLY A 89 16.31 45.12 14.03
N SER A 90 15.96 46.07 13.16
CA SER A 90 15.09 45.84 12.00
C SER A 90 15.85 45.11 10.91
N ALA A 91 15.38 43.94 10.47
CA ALA A 91 15.59 43.43 9.11
C ALA A 91 14.64 42.26 8.81
N LYS A 92 13.58 42.58 8.07
CA LYS A 92 12.97 41.83 6.96
C LYS A 92 13.71 40.52 6.59
N LEU A 93 12.99 39.39 6.51
CA LEU A 93 12.68 38.66 5.26
C LEU A 93 11.96 37.32 5.53
N ASN A 94 11.31 36.87 4.46
CA ASN A 94 10.20 35.94 4.32
C ASN A 94 10.67 34.50 3.99
N GLY A 95 9.87 33.50 4.39
CA GLY A 95 9.94 32.10 3.92
C GLY A 95 11.02 31.26 4.62
N SER A 96 10.86 29.97 4.93
CA SER A 96 9.91 28.98 4.45
C SER A 96 9.92 27.79 5.41
N ARG A 97 8.72 27.29 5.77
CA ARG A 97 8.34 25.88 5.76
C ARG A 97 9.42 24.83 6.14
N GLY A 98 9.49 24.55 7.45
CA GLY A 98 9.61 23.20 8.02
C GLY A 98 10.72 22.29 7.51
N GLU A 99 11.91 22.40 8.09
CA GLU A 99 12.80 21.25 8.23
C GLU A 99 12.35 20.42 9.43
N ARG A 100 11.60 19.36 9.14
CA ARG A 100 11.55 18.15 9.96
C ARG A 100 11.67 16.95 9.06
N THR A 101 12.54 16.03 9.49
CA THR A 101 12.54 14.59 9.18
C THR A 101 12.86 14.19 7.75
N GLY A 102 14.09 13.70 7.58
CA GLY A 102 14.50 12.94 6.40
C GLY A 102 15.76 12.10 6.57
N GLU A 103 16.30 11.92 7.79
CA GLU A 103 17.29 10.85 8.04
C GLU A 103 16.54 9.51 8.13
N ARG A 104 16.25 8.94 6.97
CA ARG A 104 15.83 7.53 6.81
C ARG A 104 16.50 6.95 5.57
N GLY A 105 17.81 7.15 5.51
CA GLY A 105 18.68 6.61 4.47
C GLY A 105 19.36 5.36 4.99
N ASP A 106 18.71 4.20 4.79
CA ASP A 106 19.31 2.87 4.96
C ASP A 106 18.36 1.70 4.64
N GLU A 107 17.04 1.89 4.52
CA GLU A 107 16.12 0.85 3.99
C GLU A 107 15.78 1.02 2.49
N GLU A 108 16.54 1.87 1.78
CA GLU A 108 16.34 2.14 0.34
C GLU A 108 17.17 1.23 -0.59
N MET A 109 17.48 0.05 -0.07
CA MET A 109 18.06 -1.10 -0.75
C MET A 109 16.98 -2.20 -0.60
N LEU A 110 16.35 -2.86 -1.58
CA LEU A 110 16.74 -3.32 -2.91
C LEU A 110 15.50 -3.90 -3.65
N GLN A 111 14.39 -3.19 -3.81
CA GLN A 111 13.35 -3.68 -4.74
C GLN A 111 13.73 -3.27 -6.17
N PRO A 112 13.97 -4.23 -7.10
CA PRO A 112 14.44 -3.93 -8.45
C PRO A 112 13.42 -3.14 -9.26
N TRP A 113 12.18 -3.03 -8.77
CA TRP A 113 11.12 -2.29 -9.41
C TRP A 113 10.16 -1.64 -8.40
N ARG A 114 9.89 -0.35 -8.60
CA ARG A 114 9.03 0.46 -7.70
C ARG A 114 7.71 0.90 -8.33
N ASN A 115 7.56 0.76 -9.65
CA ASN A 115 6.35 1.18 -10.36
C ASN A 115 5.31 0.07 -10.34
N SER A 116 4.02 0.42 -10.22
CA SER A 116 2.93 -0.56 -10.31
C SER A 116 2.79 -1.18 -11.70
N ARG A 117 3.23 -0.47 -12.75
CA ARG A 117 3.30 -1.00 -14.13
C ARG A 117 4.59 -1.78 -14.29
N LEU A 118 4.53 -2.96 -14.89
CA LEU A 118 5.72 -3.78 -15.16
C LEU A 118 6.71 -3.08 -16.12
N PRO A 119 8.01 -3.40 -16.04
CA PRO A 119 8.99 -2.97 -17.04
C PRO A 119 8.66 -3.53 -18.42
N GLY A 120 8.96 -2.75 -19.46
CA GLY A 120 8.82 -3.19 -20.86
C GLY A 120 9.99 -4.04 -21.39
N THR A 121 10.96 -4.39 -20.54
CA THR A 121 12.21 -5.05 -20.95
C THR A 121 12.02 -6.49 -21.44
N VAL A 122 10.94 -7.14 -21.02
CA VAL A 122 10.57 -8.49 -21.46
C VAL A 122 9.12 -8.51 -21.93
N ARG A 123 8.83 -9.31 -22.95
CA ARG A 123 7.50 -9.48 -23.52
C ARG A 123 7.08 -10.95 -23.48
N PRO A 124 6.00 -11.31 -22.78
CA PRO A 124 5.46 -12.67 -22.82
C PRO A 124 5.00 -13.06 -24.23
N ARG A 125 5.36 -14.28 -24.64
CA ARG A 125 4.96 -14.89 -25.92
C ARG A 125 3.93 -16.00 -25.71
N HIS A 126 4.16 -16.89 -24.74
CA HIS A 126 3.27 -18.01 -24.45
C HIS A 126 3.27 -18.36 -22.97
N TYR A 127 2.14 -18.89 -22.49
CA TYR A 127 1.97 -19.43 -21.14
C TYR A 127 1.45 -20.85 -21.25
N ASP A 128 2.17 -21.79 -20.66
CA ASP A 128 1.66 -23.13 -20.37
C ASP A 128 1.33 -23.18 -18.88
N LEU A 129 0.08 -23.54 -18.54
CA LEU A 129 -0.45 -23.51 -17.18
C LEU A 129 -1.04 -24.87 -16.84
N GLN A 130 -0.45 -25.52 -15.84
CA GLN A 130 -1.00 -26.72 -15.23
C GLN A 130 -1.57 -26.37 -13.85
N LEU A 131 -2.87 -26.59 -13.67
CA LEU A 131 -3.57 -26.24 -12.43
C LEU A 131 -4.35 -27.45 -11.91
N VAL A 132 -4.08 -27.82 -10.67
CA VAL A 132 -4.80 -28.83 -9.91
C VAL A 132 -5.56 -28.13 -8.78
N VAL A 133 -6.87 -28.37 -8.70
CA VAL A 133 -7.74 -27.77 -7.70
C VAL A 133 -8.28 -28.87 -6.77
N TYR A 134 -8.08 -28.67 -5.47
CA TYR A 134 -8.53 -29.59 -4.43
C TYR A 134 -9.79 -29.00 -3.78
N MET A 135 -10.95 -29.56 -4.13
CA MET A 135 -12.24 -29.04 -3.68
C MET A 135 -12.55 -29.38 -2.22
N ASP A 136 -11.96 -30.43 -1.67
CA ASP A 136 -12.21 -30.88 -0.29
C ASP A 136 -11.69 -29.89 0.76
N ASN A 137 -10.60 -29.18 0.44
CA ASN A 137 -9.94 -28.24 1.34
C ASN A 137 -9.80 -26.82 0.74
N PHE A 138 -10.42 -26.58 -0.42
CA PHE A 138 -10.38 -25.31 -1.15
C PHE A 138 -8.96 -24.79 -1.43
N THR A 139 -8.04 -25.69 -1.77
CA THR A 139 -6.66 -25.35 -2.14
C THR A 139 -6.40 -25.61 -3.62
N PHE A 140 -5.28 -25.11 -4.13
CA PHE A 140 -4.81 -25.40 -5.48
C PHE A 140 -3.28 -25.51 -5.50
N SER A 141 -2.78 -26.21 -6.49
CA SER A 141 -1.36 -26.27 -6.82
C SER A 141 -1.19 -26.31 -8.33
N GLY A 142 -0.03 -25.90 -8.82
CA GLY A 142 0.22 -25.92 -10.24
C GLY A 142 1.61 -25.41 -10.57
N ASP A 143 1.90 -25.46 -11.86
CA ASP A 143 3.09 -24.90 -12.46
C ASP A 143 2.70 -24.02 -13.65
N VAL A 144 3.58 -23.06 -13.93
CA VAL A 144 3.45 -22.17 -15.06
C VAL A 144 4.80 -22.05 -15.75
N SER A 145 4.83 -22.36 -17.05
CA SER A 145 5.98 -22.12 -17.91
C SER A 145 5.69 -20.90 -18.78
N ILE A 146 6.56 -19.90 -18.71
CA ILE A 146 6.37 -18.62 -19.40
C ILE A 146 7.46 -18.46 -20.44
N GLU A 147 7.07 -18.48 -21.71
CA GLU A 147 7.96 -18.13 -22.80
C GLU A 147 8.03 -16.59 -22.91
N LEU A 148 9.23 -16.05 -22.74
CA LEU A 148 9.50 -14.62 -22.69
C LEU A 148 10.49 -14.24 -23.79
N GLU A 149 10.17 -13.18 -24.51
CA GLU A 149 11.13 -12.48 -25.38
C GLU A 149 11.81 -11.37 -24.59
N CYS A 150 13.13 -11.35 -24.58
CA CYS A 150 13.93 -10.28 -23.97
C CYS A 150 14.11 -9.16 -25.00
N VAL A 151 13.38 -8.05 -24.84
CA VAL A 151 13.42 -6.90 -25.76
C VAL A 151 14.64 -6.04 -25.45
N ASP A 152 14.87 -5.78 -24.16
CA ASP A 152 16.00 -5.00 -23.66
C ASP A 152 16.82 -5.85 -22.69
N ALA A 153 18.15 -5.76 -22.77
CA ALA A 153 19.04 -6.46 -21.86
C ALA A 153 18.73 -6.08 -20.40
N THR A 154 18.28 -7.06 -19.60
CA THR A 154 17.89 -6.88 -18.20
C THR A 154 18.49 -7.95 -17.31
N ARG A 155 18.73 -7.59 -16.04
CA ARG A 155 19.19 -8.52 -14.98
C ARG A 155 18.03 -9.14 -14.20
N PHE A 156 16.83 -8.56 -14.32
CA PHE A 156 15.67 -8.96 -13.53
C PHE A 156 14.46 -9.14 -14.44
N ILE A 157 13.73 -10.23 -14.19
CA ILE A 157 12.41 -10.48 -14.77
C ILE A 157 11.40 -10.17 -13.67
N VAL A 158 10.57 -9.16 -13.89
CA VAL A 158 9.58 -8.70 -12.91
C VAL A 158 8.20 -9.15 -13.37
N LEU A 159 7.50 -9.91 -12.52
CA LEU A 159 6.15 -10.42 -12.78
C LEU A 159 5.22 -10.07 -11.61
N HIS A 160 3.92 -10.09 -11.86
CA HIS A 160 2.92 -9.96 -10.80
C HIS A 160 2.72 -11.29 -10.07
N THR A 161 2.53 -11.20 -8.75
CA THR A 161 2.06 -12.29 -7.89
C THR A 161 1.17 -11.67 -6.80
N ASP A 162 0.03 -12.30 -6.50
CA ASP A 162 -0.82 -11.91 -5.38
C ASP A 162 -1.25 -13.16 -4.62
N ARG A 163 -0.86 -13.25 -3.35
CA ARG A 163 -1.23 -14.36 -2.44
C ARG A 163 -0.89 -15.76 -2.98
N LEU A 164 0.18 -15.88 -3.75
CA LEU A 164 0.72 -17.16 -4.22
C LEU A 164 2.02 -17.49 -3.48
N GLU A 165 2.14 -18.74 -3.02
CA GLU A 165 3.40 -19.28 -2.50
C GLU A 165 4.21 -19.89 -3.64
N VAL A 166 5.30 -19.22 -4.04
CA VAL A 166 6.18 -19.70 -5.11
C VAL A 166 7.22 -20.65 -4.52
N ARG A 167 7.10 -21.94 -4.82
CA ARG A 167 7.96 -22.98 -4.24
C ARG A 167 9.26 -23.21 -5.02
N ARG A 168 9.22 -23.09 -6.35
CA ARG A 168 10.37 -23.28 -7.24
C ARG A 168 10.27 -22.36 -8.44
N THR A 169 11.43 -21.91 -8.91
CA THR A 169 11.59 -21.13 -10.13
C THR A 169 12.84 -21.61 -10.86
N ALA A 170 12.79 -21.57 -12.18
CA ALA A 170 13.93 -21.82 -13.06
C ALA A 170 13.78 -20.92 -14.29
N ALA A 171 14.89 -20.55 -14.90
CA ALA A 171 14.93 -19.80 -16.16
C ALA A 171 15.85 -20.54 -17.12
N LEU A 172 15.41 -20.67 -18.37
CA LEU A 172 16.16 -21.30 -19.45
C LEU A 172 16.26 -20.30 -20.60
N THR A 173 17.47 -20.12 -21.13
CA THR A 173 17.70 -19.28 -22.30
C THR A 173 17.57 -20.15 -23.54
N MET A 174 16.60 -19.85 -24.40
CA MET A 174 16.47 -20.48 -25.70
C MET A 174 17.31 -19.69 -26.70
N ILE A 175 18.32 -20.31 -27.29
CA ILE A 175 19.06 -19.73 -28.41
C ILE A 175 18.19 -19.96 -29.64
N SER A 176 17.67 -18.88 -30.24
CA SER A 176 17.03 -18.98 -31.54
C SER A 176 18.11 -19.16 -32.61
N ASP A 177 18.06 -20.26 -33.35
CA ASP A 177 18.92 -20.44 -34.53
C ASP A 177 18.60 -19.36 -35.58
N PRO A 178 19.64 -18.85 -36.29
CA PRO A 178 19.51 -17.74 -37.24
C PRO A 178 18.74 -18.07 -38.53
#